data_AF-U6EFB8-F1
#
_entry.id   AF-U6EFB8-F1
#
_cell.length_a   1.000
_cell.length_b   1.000
_cell.length_c   1.000
_cell.angle_alpha   90.00
_cell.angle_beta   90.00
_cell.angle_gamma   90.00
#
_symmetry.space_group_name_H-M   'P 1'
#
loop_
_entity.id
_entity.type
_entity.pdbx_description
1 polymer ?
#
loop_
_entity_poly.entity_id
_entity_poly.type
_entity_poly.pdbx_seq_one_letter_code
_entity_poly.pdbx_strand_id
1 'polypeptide(L)' 'MNHIHQGTDTINKDLSLIAIILLGIILVALLYQTFLLGHYSTFNFMAILAFAVFLAISIYDWKNADS' A
#
# COMPACT_ATOMS: atom_id res chain seq x y z
N MET A 1 -3.11 15.10 30.00
CA MET A 1 -3.31 13.78 29.36
C MET A 1 -3.00 13.79 27.85
N ASN A 2 -2.33 14.83 27.30
CA ASN A 2 -2.22 15.01 25.84
C ASN A 2 -0.91 14.51 25.20
N HIS A 3 0.13 14.20 25.98
CA HIS A 3 1.44 13.87 25.41
C HIS A 3 1.57 12.40 24.95
N ILE A 4 0.78 11.48 25.50
CA ILE A 4 0.82 10.06 25.11
C ILE A 4 0.05 9.83 23.81
N HIS A 5 -1.11 10.48 23.64
CA HIS A 5 -1.97 10.34 22.46
C HIS A 5 -1.27 10.81 21.17
N GLN A 6 -0.63 11.99 21.25
CA GLN A 6 0.08 12.58 20.11
C GLN A 6 1.28 11.72 19.65
N GLY A 7 1.95 11.00 20.55
CA GLY A 7 3.04 10.10 20.21
C GLY A 7 2.57 8.79 19.55
N THR A 8 1.43 8.25 19.96
CA THR A 8 0.81 7.08 19.30
C THR A 8 0.33 7.41 17.89
N ASP A 9 -0.25 8.59 17.67
CA ASP A 9 -0.75 9.00 16.35
C ASP A 9 0.39 9.11 15.33
N THR A 10 1.54 9.65 15.75
CA THR A 10 2.73 9.71 14.89
C THR A 10 3.27 8.32 14.53
N ILE A 11 3.33 7.38 15.48
CA ILE A 11 3.81 6.01 15.23
C ILE A 11 2.87 5.27 14.26
N ASN A 12 1.56 5.43 14.43
CA ASN A 12 0.56 4.80 13.56
C ASN A 12 0.66 5.31 12.12
N LYS A 13 0.92 6.61 11.97
CA LYS A 13 1.05 7.27 10.66
C LYS A 13 2.34 6.87 9.94
N ASP A 14 3.45 6.76 10.66
CA ASP A 14 4.72 6.27 10.12
C ASP A 14 4.63 4.79 9.72
N LEU A 15 3.98 3.96 10.54
CA LEU A 15 3.75 2.55 10.23
C LEU A 15 2.86 2.38 8.99
N SER A 16 1.81 3.20 8.87
CA SER A 16 0.92 3.21 7.70
C SER A 16 1.67 3.64 6.42
N LEU A 17 2.56 4.63 6.52
CA LEU A 17 3.42 5.02 5.40
C LEU A 17 4.36 3.88 4.96
N ILE A 18 4.98 3.17 5.91
CA ILE A 18 5.83 2.01 5.61
C ILE A 18 5.01 0.92 4.90
N ALA A 19 3.79 0.65 5.37
CA ALA A 19 2.92 -0.33 4.73
C ALA A 19 2.57 0.05 3.29
N ILE A 20 2.24 1.31 3.02
CA ILE A 20 1.99 1.83 1.66
C ILE A 20 3.21 1.62 0.75
N ILE A 21 4.41 1.91 1.24
CA ILE A 21 5.65 1.72 0.48
C ILE A 21 5.85 0.24 0.14
N LEU A 22 5.70 -0.66 1.11
CA LEU A 22 5.84 -2.10 0.90
C LEU A 22 4.81 -2.64 -0.11
N LEU A 23 3.56 -2.21 -0.01
CA LEU A 23 2.52 -2.56 -0.98
C LEU A 23 2.85 -2.05 -2.39
N GLY A 24 3.40 -0.84 -2.48
CA GLY A 24 3.91 -0.29 -3.74
C GLY A 24 5.02 -1.14 -4.36
N ILE A 25 5.98 -1.60 -3.56
CA ILE A 25 7.06 -2.49 -4.02
C ILE A 25 6.48 -3.82 -4.54
N ILE A 26 5.52 -4.41 -3.84
CA ILE A 26 4.87 -5.66 -4.29
C ILE A 26 4.15 -5.44 -5.62
N LEU A 27 3.43 -4.33 -5.78
CA LEU A 27 2.77 -3.99 -7.03
C LEU A 27 3.78 -3.87 -8.19
N VAL A 28 4.92 -3.20 -7.97
CA VAL A 28 6.00 -3.11 -8.97
C VAL A 28 6.55 -4.48 -9.33
N ALA A 29 6.75 -5.36 -8.35
CA ALA A 29 7.22 -6.73 -8.60
C ALA A 29 6.21 -7.54 -9.46
N LEU A 30 4.92 -7.41 -9.18
CA LEU A 30 3.86 -8.07 -9.98
C LEU A 30 3.81 -7.52 -11.42
N LEU A 31 3.95 -6.21 -11.59
CA LEU A 31 4.05 -5.59 -12.92
C LEU A 31 5.28 -6.11 -13.68
N TYR A 32 6.45 -6.17 -13.02
CA TYR A 32 7.67 -6.69 -13.61
C TYR A 32 7.51 -8.14 -14.04
N GLN A 33 6.97 -9.00 -13.17
CA GLN A 33 6.74 -10.41 -13.49
C GLN A 33 5.77 -10.57 -14.66
N THR A 34 4.69 -9.79 -14.69
CA THR A 34 3.65 -9.95 -15.72
C THR A 34 4.12 -9.43 -17.07
N PHE A 35 4.70 -8.23 -17.12
CA PHE A 35 5.00 -7.53 -18.37
C PHE A 35 6.43 -7.75 -18.86
N LEU A 36 7.43 -7.73 -17.96
CA LEU A 36 8.84 -7.86 -18.37
C LEU A 36 9.28 -9.33 -18.49
N LEU A 37 8.81 -10.21 -17.60
CA LEU A 37 9.08 -11.65 -17.72
C LEU A 37 8.09 -12.38 -18.64
N GLY A 38 7.06 -11.68 -19.13
CA GLY A 38 6.08 -12.21 -20.09
C GLY A 38 5.11 -13.24 -19.50
N HIS A 39 4.92 -13.25 -18.18
CA HIS A 39 3.97 -14.15 -17.51
C HIS A 39 2.54 -13.59 -17.60
N TYR A 40 1.97 -13.57 -18.80
CA TYR A 40 0.62 -13.09 -19.07
C TYR A 40 -0.41 -14.15 -18.66
N SER A 41 -0.84 -14.13 -17.40
CA SER A 41 -1.93 -14.98 -16.91
C SER A 41 -3.04 -14.12 -16.32
N THR A 42 -4.30 -14.56 -16.47
CA THR A 42 -5.47 -13.91 -15.87
C THR A 42 -5.29 -13.72 -14.36
N PHE A 43 -4.66 -14.69 -13.69
CA PHE A 43 -4.37 -14.61 -12.26
C PHE A 43 -3.46 -13.42 -11.92
N ASN A 44 -2.39 -13.24 -12.70
CA ASN A 44 -1.44 -12.12 -12.49
C ASN A 44 -2.13 -10.76 -12.70
N PHE A 45 -2.98 -10.64 -13.72
CA PHE A 45 -3.76 -9.41 -13.95
C PHE A 45 -4.73 -9.12 -12.79
N MET A 46 -5.44 -10.15 -12.28
CA MET A 46 -6.32 -9.98 -11.14
C MET A 46 -5.57 -9.61 -9.86
N ALA A 47 -4.37 -10.19 -9.66
CA ALA A 47 -3.50 -9.83 -8.54
C ALA A 47 -3.04 -8.37 -8.63
N ILE A 48 -2.63 -7.90 -9.82
CA ILE A 48 -2.26 -6.49 -10.05
C ILE A 48 -3.44 -5.57 -9.75
N LEU A 49 -4.64 -5.88 -10.25
CA LEU A 49 -5.84 -5.07 -10.00
C LEU A 49 -6.18 -5.01 -8.51
N ALA A 50 -6.17 -6.15 -7.82
CA ALA A 50 -6.44 -6.21 -6.39
C ALA A 50 -5.42 -5.39 -5.58
N PHE A 51 -4.12 -5.52 -5.89
CA PHE A 51 -3.07 -4.74 -5.23
C PHE A 51 -3.16 -3.24 -5.53
N ALA A 52 -3.48 -2.86 -6.77
CA ALA A 52 -3.65 -1.46 -7.13
C ALA A 52 -4.82 -0.81 -6.38
N VAL A 53 -5.96 -1.51 -6.28
CA VAL A 53 -7.12 -1.03 -5.51
C VAL A 53 -6.77 -0.95 -4.02
N PHE A 54 -6.13 -1.98 -3.47
CA PHE A 54 -5.74 -2.00 -2.06
C PHE A 54 -4.78 -0.85 -1.74
N LEU A 55 -3.77 -0.61 -2.59
CA LEU A 55 -2.84 0.51 -2.44
C LEU A 55 -3.56 1.86 -2.48
N ALA A 56 -4.51 2.03 -3.40
CA ALA A 56 -5.31 3.27 -3.49
C ALA A 56 -6.15 3.51 -2.22
N ILE A 57 -6.77 2.46 -1.68
CA ILE A 57 -7.50 2.53 -0.41
C ILE A 57 -6.56 2.87 0.75
N SER A 58 -5.40 2.21 0.85
CA SER A 58 -4.42 2.47 1.91
C SER A 58 -3.91 3.92 1.88
N ILE A 59 -3.64 4.47 0.69
CA ILE A 59 -3.22 5.87 0.53
C ILE A 59 -4.36 6.82 0.91
N TYR A 60 -5.59 6.52 0.50
CA TYR A 60 -6.75 7.32 0.87
C TYR A 60 -6.95 7.32 2.39
N ASP A 61 -6.91 6.17 3.02
CA ASP A 61 -7.06 6.02 4.47
C ASP A 61 -5.97 6.78 5.23
N TRP A 62 -4.70 6.59 4.86
CA TRP A 62 -3.57 7.32 5.45
C TRP A 62 -3.69 8.85 5.34
N LYS A 63 -4.14 9.36 4.20
CA LYS A 63 -4.33 10.80 4.00
C LYS A 63 -5.48 11.37 4.84
N ASN A 64 -6.47 10.56 5.17
CA ASN A 64 -7.66 10.99 5.93
C ASN A 64 -7.58 10.64 7.42
N ALA A 65 -6.57 9.88 7.85
CA ALA A 65 -6.40 9.46 9.25
C ALA A 65 -6.15 10.61 10.23
N ASP A 66 -5.91 11.85 9.76
CA ASP A 66 -5.74 13.04 10.61
C ASP A 66 -6.96 13.99 10.66
N SER A 67 -8.03 13.72 9.91
CA SER A 67 -9.31 14.48 9.99
C SER A 67 -10.25 13.88 11.02
#